data_AF-A0A0Q5TBR3-F1
#
_entry.id   AF-A0A0Q5TBR3-F1
#
_cell.length_a   1.000
_cell.length_b   1.000
_cell.length_c   1.000
_cell.angle_alpha   90.00
_cell.angle_beta   90.00
_cell.angle_gamma   90.00
#
_symmetry.space_group_name_H-M   'P 1'
#
loop_
_entity.id
_entity.type
_entity.pdbx_description
1 polymer ?
#
loop_
_entity_poly.entity_id
_entity_poly.type
_entity_poly.pdbx_seq_one_letter_code
_entity_poly.pdbx_strand_id
1 'polypeptide(L)'
;METFHVLLFSHRDRTDAIINKYVEKYKNSGEPVTMDVWVSFIIENAQDVIAELTQSGADVFHEAITNGINLEVEDYDAIREVNLNAASKYKLELKSIYERISAA
;
A
#
# COMPACT_ATOMS: atom_id res chain seq x y z
N MET A 1 -26.71 -0.74 -4.13
CA MET A 1 -26.47 0.66 -3.72
C MET A 1 -25.07 0.68 -3.15
N GLU A 2 -24.18 1.49 -3.73
CA GLU A 2 -22.83 1.68 -3.20
C GLU A 2 -22.94 2.25 -1.79
N THR A 3 -22.12 1.77 -0.85
CA THR A 3 -22.05 2.31 0.52
C THR A 3 -20.61 2.61 0.86
N PHE A 4 -20.37 3.47 1.86
CA PHE A 4 -19.01 3.74 2.32
C PHE A 4 -18.26 2.45 2.70
N HIS A 5 -18.95 1.49 3.33
CA HIS A 5 -18.35 0.20 3.68
C HIS A 5 -17.84 -0.57 2.45
N VAL A 6 -18.58 -0.55 1.33
CA VAL A 6 -18.15 -1.20 0.09
C VAL A 6 -16.91 -0.50 -0.49
N LEU A 7 -16.91 0.84 -0.50
CA LEU A 7 -15.75 1.62 -0.95
C LEU A 7 -14.51 1.36 -0.10
N LEU A 8 -14.69 1.28 1.23
CA LEU A 8 -13.60 1.01 2.17
C LEU A 8 -13.03 -0.40 2.01
N PHE A 9 -13.89 -1.41 1.77
CA PHE A 9 -13.41 -2.76 1.43
C PHE A 9 -12.62 -2.77 0.12
N SER A 10 -13.13 -2.12 -0.92
CA SER A 10 -12.43 -2.04 -2.20
C SER A 10 -11.11 -1.26 -2.09
N HIS A 11 -11.06 -0.21 -1.27
CA HIS A 11 -9.82 0.50 -0.92
C HIS A 11 -8.81 -0.43 -0.25
N ARG A 12 -9.25 -1.22 0.73
CA ARG A 12 -8.37 -2.21 1.38
C ARG A 12 -7.79 -3.18 0.36
N ASP A 13 -8.62 -3.75 -0.52
CA ASP A 13 -8.16 -4.69 -1.55
C ASP A 13 -7.16 -4.03 -2.51
N ARG A 14 -7.42 -2.78 -2.93
CA ARG A 14 -6.49 -1.98 -3.75
C ARG A 14 -5.14 -1.79 -3.04
N THR A 15 -5.15 -1.36 -1.78
CA THR A 15 -3.91 -1.15 -1.02
C THR A 15 -3.13 -2.45 -0.79
N ASP A 16 -3.81 -3.58 -0.55
CA ASP A 16 -3.17 -4.89 -0.44
C ASP A 16 -2.55 -5.34 -1.77
N ALA A 17 -3.23 -5.08 -2.89
CA ALA A 17 -2.67 -5.34 -4.23
C ALA A 17 -1.43 -4.47 -4.53
N ILE A 18 -1.45 -3.19 -4.13
CA ILE A 18 -0.29 -2.29 -4.24
C ILE A 18 0.91 -2.86 -3.46
N ILE A 19 0.71 -3.28 -2.21
CA ILE A 19 1.80 -3.85 -1.40
C ILE A 19 2.36 -5.11 -2.06
N ASN A 20 1.47 -6.03 -2.50
CA ASN A 20 1.89 -7.27 -3.14
C ASN A 20 2.68 -7.00 -4.43
N LYS A 21 2.23 -6.07 -5.28
CA LYS A 21 2.93 -5.68 -6.51
C LYS A 21 4.40 -5.31 -6.25
N TYR A 22 4.67 -4.47 -5.27
CA TYR A 22 6.04 -4.02 -4.98
C TYR A 22 6.87 -5.12 -4.33
N VAL A 23 6.30 -5.87 -3.39
CA VAL A 23 6.99 -7.00 -2.75
C VAL A 23 7.34 -8.09 -3.76
N GLU A 24 6.45 -8.39 -4.70
CA GLU A 24 6.69 -9.34 -5.79
C GLU A 24 7.71 -8.83 -6.79
N LYS A 25 7.71 -7.52 -7.11
CA LYS A 25 8.74 -6.91 -7.95
C LYS A 25 10.14 -7.20 -7.42
N TYR A 26 10.35 -7.09 -6.10
CA TYR A 26 11.61 -7.48 -5.48
C TYR A 26 11.89 -8.98 -5.59
N LYS A 27 10.92 -9.82 -5.17
CA LYS A 27 11.06 -11.28 -5.12
C LYS A 27 11.34 -11.90 -6.50
N ASN A 28 10.79 -11.32 -7.56
CA ASN A 28 10.86 -11.83 -8.93
C ASN A 28 11.90 -11.09 -9.80
N SER A 29 12.65 -10.14 -9.26
CA SER A 29 13.67 -9.38 -10.00
C SER A 29 14.79 -10.28 -10.56
N GLY A 30 15.01 -11.45 -9.96
CA GLY A 30 16.16 -12.31 -10.25
C GLY A 30 17.49 -11.71 -9.80
N GLU A 31 17.46 -10.55 -9.14
CA GLU A 31 18.65 -9.89 -8.62
C GLU A 31 19.20 -10.65 -7.40
N PRO A 32 20.53 -10.63 -7.21
CA PRO A 32 21.13 -11.24 -6.04
C PRO A 32 20.63 -10.52 -4.77
N VAL A 33 20.31 -11.30 -3.74
CA VAL A 33 19.80 -10.80 -2.47
C VAL A 33 20.96 -10.19 -1.66
N THR A 34 21.28 -8.94 -1.95
CA THR A 34 22.36 -8.16 -1.31
C THR A 34 21.83 -6.88 -0.68
N MET A 35 22.63 -6.27 0.19
CA MET A 35 22.30 -5.00 0.84
C MET A 35 22.12 -3.87 -0.19
N ASP A 36 22.99 -3.78 -1.19
CA ASP A 36 22.95 -2.71 -2.21
C ASP A 36 21.70 -2.80 -3.08
N VAL A 37 21.30 -4.03 -3.45
CA VAL A 37 20.07 -4.29 -4.20
C VAL A 37 18.84 -3.93 -3.37
N TRP A 38 18.82 -4.28 -2.08
CA TRP A 38 17.73 -3.93 -1.17
C TRP A 38 17.59 -2.41 -0.97
N VAL A 39 18.69 -1.68 -0.79
CA VAL A 39 18.67 -0.21 -0.66
C VAL A 39 18.14 0.43 -1.94
N SER A 40 18.63 -0.01 -3.10
CA SER A 40 18.20 0.51 -4.40
C SER A 40 16.70 0.27 -4.62
N PHE A 41 16.23 -0.95 -4.34
CA PHE A 41 14.81 -1.28 -4.40
C PHE A 41 13.95 -0.36 -3.53
N ILE A 42 14.34 -0.10 -2.28
CA ILE A 42 13.56 0.80 -1.41
C ILE A 42 13.52 2.22 -1.98
N ILE A 43 14.67 2.77 -2.38
CA ILE A 43 14.74 4.14 -2.91
C ILE A 43 13.89 4.29 -4.16
N GLU A 44 13.99 3.34 -5.09
CA GLU A 44 13.28 3.38 -6.36
C GLU A 44 11.76 3.25 -6.20
N ASN A 45 11.30 2.49 -5.20
CA ASN A 45 9.89 2.12 -5.12
C ASN A 45 9.13 2.83 -3.99
N ALA A 46 9.81 3.44 -3.00
CA ALA A 46 9.15 4.10 -1.88
C ALA A 46 8.24 5.25 -2.33
N GLN A 47 8.66 6.03 -3.33
CA GLN A 47 7.86 7.12 -3.87
C GLN A 47 6.60 6.60 -4.55
N ASP A 48 6.73 5.56 -5.38
CA ASP A 48 5.59 4.99 -6.09
C ASP A 48 4.59 4.31 -5.16
N VAL A 49 5.06 3.59 -4.13
CA VAL A 49 4.19 2.99 -3.10
C VAL A 49 3.37 4.09 -2.40
N ILE A 50 4.02 5.18 -1.97
CA ILE A 50 3.33 6.30 -1.31
C ILE A 50 2.32 6.94 -2.26
N ALA A 51 2.69 7.15 -3.52
CA ALA A 51 1.82 7.75 -4.53
C ALA A 51 0.59 6.88 -4.79
N GLU A 52 0.76 5.57 -4.97
CA GLU A 52 -0.34 4.64 -5.23
C GLU A 52 -1.28 4.47 -4.04
N LEU A 53 -0.77 4.41 -2.80
CA LEU A 53 -1.61 4.39 -1.60
C LEU A 53 -2.41 5.69 -1.45
N THR A 54 -1.74 6.83 -1.69
CA THR A 54 -2.39 8.15 -1.67
C THR A 54 -3.50 8.24 -2.72
N GLN A 55 -3.22 7.79 -3.94
CA GLN A 55 -4.19 7.73 -5.03
C GLN A 55 -5.37 6.83 -4.67
N SER A 56 -5.11 5.64 -4.11
CA SER A 56 -6.18 4.72 -3.72
C SER A 56 -7.11 5.33 -2.67
N GLY A 57 -6.58 6.11 -1.72
CA GLY A 57 -7.40 6.88 -0.78
C GLY A 57 -8.19 8.00 -1.47
N ALA A 58 -7.56 8.72 -2.41
CA ALA A 58 -8.22 9.75 -3.22
C ALA A 58 -9.41 9.18 -4.03
N ASP A 59 -9.27 7.97 -4.56
CA ASP A 59 -10.32 7.29 -5.32
C ASP A 59 -11.57 7.04 -4.47
N VAL A 60 -11.41 6.71 -3.17
CA VAL A 60 -12.55 6.55 -2.25
C VAL A 60 -13.36 7.84 -2.15
N PHE A 61 -12.69 8.99 -2.03
CA PHE A 61 -13.37 10.29 -1.98
C PHE A 61 -14.11 10.58 -3.29
N HIS A 62 -13.48 10.28 -4.43
CA HIS A 62 -14.10 10.48 -5.73
C HIS A 62 -15.33 9.58 -5.93
N GLU A 63 -15.23 8.31 -5.55
CA GLU A 63 -16.31 7.33 -5.60
C GLU A 63 -17.45 7.70 -4.65
N ALA A 64 -17.14 8.18 -3.44
CA ALA A 64 -18.14 8.63 -2.48
C ALA A 64 -18.96 9.82 -3.03
N ILE A 65 -18.28 10.83 -3.58
CA ILE A 65 -18.93 11.99 -4.21
C ILE A 65 -19.82 11.54 -5.38
N THR A 66 -19.30 10.67 -6.24
CA THR A 66 -20.02 10.18 -7.43
C THR A 66 -21.29 9.41 -7.05
N ASN A 67 -21.24 8.66 -5.95
CA ASN A 67 -22.36 7.86 -5.45
C ASN A 67 -23.27 8.61 -4.45
N GLY A 68 -23.02 9.89 -4.19
CA GLY A 68 -23.82 10.68 -3.24
C GLY A 68 -23.71 10.18 -1.79
N ILE A 69 -22.59 9.56 -1.43
CA ILE A 69 -22.29 9.10 -0.07
C ILE A 69 -21.75 10.28 0.73
N ASN A 70 -22.43 10.66 1.81
CA ASN A 70 -21.92 11.66 2.75
C ASN A 70 -20.88 11.00 3.66
N LEU A 71 -19.64 11.51 3.64
CA LEU A 71 -18.57 11.01 4.50
C LEU A 71 -18.57 11.79 5.82
N GLU A 72 -18.65 11.08 6.93
CA GLU A 72 -18.48 11.63 8.28
C GLU A 72 -17.00 11.58 8.69
N VAL A 73 -16.64 12.24 9.80
CA VAL A 73 -15.23 12.33 10.27
C VAL A 73 -14.60 10.95 10.44
N GLU A 74 -15.36 9.98 10.96
CA GLU A 74 -14.94 8.61 11.18
C GLU A 74 -14.58 7.89 9.88
N ASP A 75 -15.20 8.26 8.76
CA ASP A 75 -14.93 7.68 7.45
C ASP A 75 -13.55 8.12 6.92
N TYR A 76 -13.16 9.38 7.17
CA TYR A 76 -11.81 9.87 6.84
C TYR A 76 -10.74 9.14 7.66
N ASP A 77 -11.01 8.92 8.95
CA ASP A 77 -10.13 8.17 9.82
C ASP A 77 -9.99 6.71 9.37
N ALA A 78 -11.08 6.08 8.94
CA ALA A 78 -11.08 4.71 8.42
C ALA A 78 -10.28 4.59 7.11
N ILE A 79 -10.43 5.52 6.16
CA ILE A 79 -9.61 5.57 4.93
C ILE A 79 -8.13 5.73 5.29
N ARG A 80 -7.81 6.65 6.21
CA ARG A 80 -6.44 6.84 6.68
C ARG A 80 -5.88 5.57 7.31
N GLU A 81 -6.67 4.88 8.13
CA GLU A 81 -6.24 3.65 8.80
C GLU A 81 -5.92 2.54 7.79
N VAL A 82 -6.72 2.39 6.72
CA VAL A 82 -6.41 1.43 5.65
C VAL A 82 -5.05 1.72 5.01
N ASN A 83 -4.77 2.98 4.67
CA ASN A 83 -3.47 3.39 4.13
C ASN A 83 -2.31 3.14 5.11
N LEU A 84 -2.48 3.45 6.40
CA LEU A 84 -1.47 3.21 7.44
C LEU A 84 -1.21 1.71 7.65
N ASN A 85 -2.25 0.89 7.60
CA ASN A 85 -2.15 -0.55 7.68
C ASN A 85 -1.37 -1.12 6.49
N ALA A 86 -1.66 -0.67 5.28
CA ALA A 86 -0.92 -1.06 4.08
C ALA A 86 0.56 -0.66 4.15
N ALA A 87 0.85 0.59 4.53
CA ALA A 87 2.23 1.07 4.72
C ALA A 87 2.98 0.25 5.78
N SER A 88 2.29 -0.14 6.86
CA SER A 88 2.85 -0.99 7.91
C SER A 88 3.18 -2.40 7.39
N LYS A 89 2.30 -3.01 6.59
CA LYS A 89 2.55 -4.30 5.93
C LYS A 89 3.78 -4.22 5.01
N TYR A 90 3.87 -3.19 4.19
CA TYR A 90 5.04 -2.97 3.31
C TYR A 90 6.34 -2.89 4.10
N LYS A 91 6.35 -2.11 5.19
CA LYS A 91 7.50 -2.00 6.10
C LYS A 91 7.91 -3.35 6.70
N LEU A 92 6.94 -4.19 7.08
CA LEU A 92 7.22 -5.52 7.64
C LEU A 92 7.84 -6.46 6.60
N GLU A 93 7.36 -6.45 5.36
CA GLU A 93 7.95 -7.22 4.26
C GLU A 93 9.38 -6.77 3.96
N LEU A 94 9.62 -5.46 3.88
CA LEU A 94 10.98 -4.91 3.70
C LEU A 94 11.92 -5.30 4.83
N LYS A 95 11.43 -5.29 6.08
CA LYS A 95 12.20 -5.72 7.26
C LYS A 95 12.54 -7.21 7.18
N SER A 96 11.60 -8.06 6.79
CA SER A 96 11.86 -9.50 6.63
C SER A 96 12.94 -9.76 5.59
N ILE A 97 12.94 -9.00 4.48
CA ILE A 97 13.99 -9.10 3.46
C ILE A 97 15.35 -8.66 4.04
N TYR A 98 15.39 -7.55 4.76
CA TYR A 98 16.61 -7.06 5.42
C TYR A 98 17.22 -8.10 6.39
N GLU A 99 16.38 -8.72 7.22
CA GLU A 99 16.81 -9.74 8.18
C GLU A 99 17.40 -10.97 7.48
N ARG A 100 16.83 -11.37 6.33
CA ARG A 100 17.39 -12.47 5.51
C ARG A 100 18.74 -12.11 4.89
N ILE A 101 18.90 -10.89 4.39
CA ILE A 101 20.18 -10.42 3.83
C ILE A 101 21.25 -10.34 4.92
N SER A 102 20.88 -9.84 6.10
CA SER A 102 21.82 -9.61 7.21
C SER A 102 22.28 -10.89 7.90
N ALA A 103 21.58 -12.01 7.69
CA ALA A 103 21.91 -13.32 8.24
C ALA A 103 22.74 -14.21 7.29
N ALA A 104 22.91 -13.79 6.03
CA ALA A 104 23.68 -14.48 4.99
C ALA A 104 25.14 -14.01 4.97
#